data_AF-A0A1D1XFE6-F1
#
_entry.id   AF-A0A1D1XFE6-F1
#
_cell.length_a   1.000
_cell.length_b   1.000
_cell.length_c   1.000
_cell.angle_alpha   90.00
_cell.angle_beta   90.00
_cell.angle_gamma   90.00
#
_symmetry.space_group_name_H-M   'P 1'
#
loop_
_entity.id
_entity.type
_entity.pdbx_description
1 polymer ?
#
loop_
_entity_poly.entity_id
_entity_poly.type
_entity_poly.pdbx_seq_one_letter_code
_entity_poly.pdbx_strand_id
1 'polypeptide(L)'
;MEAAKPAAEARYLVFPGDLRVSKRAFALALLALDALLVSLIISYVPYTKIDWDAYMSQVDGFVGGEKDYAKLEGDTGPLVYPAGFLYIYSVLKFVTGGQVYPAQVIFGILYIINIAVVMFVYSKTEMLPWWAFSLLCLSRRVHSIFILRLFNDCFAMTLLHASLALVLCEKWHLALVIFSAAVSVKMNVLLYAPPLFLLMLKSMNLRGVLSALFGAALVQVVLGLPFLLSHPVSYISRAFNLGRVFIYFWSVNFKFVPEAIFVSKKFASFLLFVHLALLALFAHKRWCKHEGGLLCFLHSRYSCVEVNDGFPRSFSNTQFLAHDSSFKILNKEHIATVMFAGNFIGIVCARSLHYQFYSWYFYGLPFLLWKVPFPTPLRLILFGLVELCWNIYPSNLYSSLLLFCVHLFILWGLWVAPCEYPYVVDEPSTIKEE
;
A
#
# COMPACT_ATOMS: atom_id res chain seq x y z
N MET A 1 8.71 -7.42 -44.09
CA MET A 1 9.65 -6.65 -43.26
C MET A 1 9.16 -6.82 -41.82
N GLU A 2 9.69 -7.82 -41.12
CA GLU A 2 9.30 -8.18 -39.76
C GLU A 2 9.47 -6.97 -38.83
N ALA A 3 8.37 -6.52 -38.25
CA ALA A 3 8.41 -5.59 -37.15
C ALA A 3 9.01 -6.32 -35.95
N ALA A 4 10.28 -6.02 -35.67
CA ALA A 4 10.95 -6.42 -34.45
C ALA A 4 10.03 -6.17 -33.24
N LYS A 5 9.88 -7.16 -32.37
CA LYS A 5 9.52 -6.97 -30.95
C LYS A 5 10.83 -6.67 -30.20
N PRO A 6 11.10 -5.45 -29.70
CA PRO A 6 12.27 -5.26 -28.86
C PRO A 6 11.90 -4.45 -27.60
N ALA A 7 11.70 -5.15 -26.47
CA ALA A 7 11.83 -4.58 -25.11
C ALA A 7 11.53 -5.60 -24.00
N ALA A 8 10.73 -6.65 -24.26
CA ALA A 8 10.30 -7.60 -23.23
C ALA A 8 11.37 -8.64 -22.86
N GLU A 9 12.24 -9.02 -23.80
CA GLU A 9 13.17 -10.14 -23.62
C GLU A 9 14.37 -9.83 -22.69
N ALA A 10 14.75 -8.57 -22.54
CA ALA A 10 15.88 -8.17 -21.69
C ALA A 10 15.55 -8.14 -20.17
N ARG A 11 14.30 -8.40 -19.74
CA ARG A 11 13.88 -8.30 -18.33
C ARG A 11 14.02 -9.59 -17.52
N TYR A 12 14.36 -10.72 -18.15
CA TYR A 12 14.35 -12.04 -17.51
C TYR A 12 15.75 -12.66 -17.51
N LEU A 13 16.15 -13.25 -16.39
CA LEU A 13 17.14 -14.32 -16.43
C LEU A 13 16.45 -15.50 -17.12
N VAL A 14 16.79 -15.74 -18.39
CA VAL A 14 16.41 -16.98 -19.08
C VAL A 14 17.29 -18.07 -18.46
N PHE A 15 16.74 -18.82 -17.50
CA PHE A 15 17.37 -20.06 -17.06
C PHE A 15 17.30 -21.04 -18.24
N PRO A 16 18.43 -21.65 -18.66
CA PRO A 16 18.42 -22.64 -19.72
C PRO A 16 17.63 -23.87 -19.25
N GLY A 17 16.45 -24.08 -19.83
CA GLY A 17 15.52 -25.15 -19.46
C GLY A 17 14.13 -24.60 -19.12
N ASP A 18 13.32 -24.34 -20.15
CA ASP A 18 11.94 -23.85 -20.04
C ASP A 18 11.01 -24.92 -19.45
N LEU A 19 11.13 -25.20 -18.16
CA LEU A 19 9.99 -25.70 -17.40
C LEU A 19 8.98 -24.55 -17.34
N ARG A 20 7.94 -24.60 -18.18
CA ARG A 20 6.76 -23.73 -18.08
C ARG A 20 5.99 -24.07 -16.81
N VAL A 21 6.51 -23.66 -15.66
CA VAL A 21 5.83 -23.78 -14.38
C VAL A 21 4.65 -22.81 -14.39
N SER A 22 3.44 -23.32 -14.16
CA SER A 22 2.26 -22.49 -14.01
C SER A 22 2.42 -21.57 -12.79
N LYS A 23 2.36 -20.24 -12.99
CA LYS A 23 2.40 -19.25 -11.90
C LYS A 23 1.39 -19.57 -10.80
N ARG A 24 0.20 -20.08 -11.17
CA ARG A 24 -0.85 -20.46 -10.23
C ARG A 24 -0.46 -21.69 -9.41
N ALA A 25 0.07 -22.74 -10.05
CA ALA A 25 0.50 -23.94 -9.35
C ALA A 25 1.67 -23.62 -8.40
N PHE A 26 2.62 -22.80 -8.85
CA PHE A 26 3.73 -22.35 -8.02
C PHE A 26 3.27 -21.52 -6.83
N ALA A 27 2.34 -20.58 -7.02
CA ALA A 27 1.77 -19.78 -5.94
C ALA A 27 1.03 -20.67 -4.91
N LEU A 28 0.23 -21.64 -5.35
CA LEU A 28 -0.46 -22.57 -4.45
C LEU A 28 0.54 -23.44 -3.65
N ALA A 29 1.60 -23.93 -4.30
CA ALA A 29 2.65 -24.69 -3.63
C ALA A 29 3.38 -23.82 -2.58
N LEU A 30 3.72 -22.58 -2.93
CA LEU A 30 4.31 -21.63 -1.99
C LEU A 30 3.40 -21.35 -0.79
N LEU A 31 2.10 -21.11 -1.01
CA LEU A 31 1.15 -20.90 0.08
C LEU A 31 1.08 -22.10 1.04
N ALA A 32 1.10 -23.33 0.50
CA ALA A 32 1.10 -24.53 1.33
C ALA A 32 2.40 -24.69 2.13
N LEU A 33 3.56 -24.47 1.49
CA LEU A 33 4.87 -24.51 2.16
C LEU A 33 5.01 -23.43 3.23
N ASP A 34 4.54 -22.22 2.94
CA ASP A 34 4.61 -21.10 3.87
C ASP A 34 3.62 -21.25 5.03
N ALA A 35 2.45 -21.87 4.79
CA ALA A 35 1.52 -22.24 5.86
C ALA A 35 2.13 -23.29 6.81
N LEU A 36 2.88 -24.25 6.27
CA LEU A 36 3.65 -25.20 7.07
C LEU A 36 4.74 -24.48 7.87
N LEU A 37 5.51 -23.58 7.23
CA LEU A 37 6.53 -22.78 7.90
C LEU A 37 5.94 -21.95 9.05
N VAL A 38 4.82 -21.25 8.81
CA VAL A 38 4.09 -20.49 9.82
C VAL A 38 3.67 -21.38 11.00
N SER A 39 3.14 -22.57 10.72
CA SER A 39 2.75 -23.54 11.76
C SER A 39 3.95 -24.02 12.58
N LEU A 40 5.10 -24.24 11.93
CA LEU A 40 6.36 -24.58 12.60
C LEU A 40 6.87 -23.41 13.45
N ILE A 41 6.81 -22.17 12.96
CA ILE A 41 7.24 -20.99 13.73
C ILE A 41 6.36 -20.82 14.98
N ILE A 42 5.04 -20.97 14.86
CA ILE A 42 4.13 -20.88 16.02
C ILE A 42 4.44 -21.98 17.05
N SER A 43 4.76 -23.19 16.59
CA SER A 43 5.05 -24.33 17.49
C SER A 43 6.41 -24.24 18.18
N TYR A 44 7.42 -23.69 17.51
CA TYR A 44 8.82 -23.80 17.94
C TYR A 44 9.51 -22.48 18.30
N VAL A 45 8.95 -21.32 17.93
CA VAL A 45 9.57 -20.02 18.21
C VAL A 45 8.77 -19.28 19.29
N PRO A 46 9.41 -18.84 20.38
CA PRO A 46 8.73 -18.12 21.45
C PRO A 46 8.05 -16.84 20.96
N TYR A 47 6.83 -16.61 21.46
CA TYR A 47 6.11 -15.35 21.29
C TYR A 47 6.91 -14.17 21.87
N THR A 48 6.91 -13.04 21.16
CA THR A 48 7.55 -11.80 21.62
C THR A 48 6.48 -10.79 22.02
N LYS A 49 6.25 -10.66 23.32
CA LYS A 49 5.29 -9.69 23.87
C LYS A 49 5.74 -8.26 23.56
N ILE A 50 4.91 -7.52 22.83
CA ILE A 50 5.07 -6.07 22.60
C ILE A 50 3.73 -5.37 22.84
N ASP A 51 2.80 -5.50 21.89
CA ASP A 51 1.59 -4.68 21.87
C ASP A 51 0.30 -5.44 22.21
N TRP A 52 0.29 -6.79 22.17
CA TRP A 52 -0.93 -7.58 22.38
C TRP A 52 -1.64 -7.23 23.69
N ASP A 53 -0.91 -7.18 24.79
CA ASP A 53 -1.50 -6.92 26.11
C ASP A 53 -2.05 -5.49 26.19
N ALA A 54 -1.33 -4.51 25.64
CA ALA A 54 -1.83 -3.15 25.54
C ALA A 54 -3.08 -3.06 24.67
N TYR A 55 -3.16 -3.83 23.58
CA TYR A 55 -4.38 -3.93 22.76
C TYR A 55 -5.53 -4.55 23.56
N MET A 56 -5.28 -5.61 24.34
CA MET A 56 -6.30 -6.22 25.18
C MET A 56 -6.82 -5.27 26.26
N SER A 57 -5.95 -4.49 26.89
CA SER A 57 -6.35 -3.46 27.88
C SER A 57 -7.20 -2.36 27.25
N GLN A 58 -6.83 -1.87 26.06
CA GLN A 58 -7.60 -0.87 25.33
C GLN A 58 -8.99 -1.41 24.93
N VAL A 59 -9.05 -2.67 24.53
CA VAL A 59 -10.32 -3.36 24.21
C VAL A 59 -11.17 -3.57 25.45
N ASP A 60 -10.57 -3.89 26.60
CA ASP A 60 -11.28 -4.02 27.87
C ASP A 60 -11.98 -2.73 28.28
N GLY A 61 -11.28 -1.60 28.17
CA GLY A 61 -11.89 -0.29 28.40
C GLY A 61 -13.10 -0.07 27.50
N PHE A 62 -12.97 -0.36 26.20
CA PHE A 62 -14.06 -0.20 25.23
C PHE A 62 -15.25 -1.14 25.50
N VAL A 63 -15.00 -2.43 25.75
CA VAL A 63 -16.04 -3.42 26.06
C VAL A 63 -16.71 -3.11 27.40
N GLY A 64 -15.98 -2.51 28.35
CA GLY A 64 -16.50 -1.96 29.60
C GLY A 64 -17.37 -0.71 29.44
N GLY A 65 -17.54 -0.21 28.21
CA GLY A 65 -18.42 0.92 27.89
C GLY A 65 -17.71 2.27 27.78
N GLU A 66 -16.38 2.32 27.89
CA GLU A 66 -15.62 3.56 27.73
C GLU A 66 -15.63 4.02 26.26
N LYS A 67 -16.02 5.29 26.07
CA LYS A 67 -16.15 5.95 24.76
C LYS A 67 -15.26 7.17 24.64
N ASP A 68 -14.53 7.54 25.67
CA ASP A 68 -13.52 8.57 25.63
C ASP A 68 -12.16 7.95 25.27
N TYR A 69 -11.72 8.21 24.04
CA TYR A 69 -10.39 7.82 23.56
C TYR A 69 -9.25 8.34 24.46
N ALA A 70 -9.52 9.37 25.29
CA ALA A 70 -8.56 9.89 26.23
C ALA A 70 -8.18 8.89 27.33
N LYS A 71 -9.11 8.01 27.66
CA LYS A 71 -9.03 7.04 28.77
C LYS A 71 -8.76 5.61 28.31
N LEU A 72 -8.85 5.34 27.01
CA LEU A 72 -8.46 4.06 26.42
C LEU A 72 -6.94 4.04 26.30
N GLU A 73 -6.26 3.31 27.19
CA GLU A 73 -4.81 3.13 27.19
C GLU A 73 -4.41 1.73 27.64
N GLY A 74 -3.17 1.35 27.35
CA GLY A 74 -2.55 0.12 27.84
C GLY A 74 -1.08 0.36 28.16
N ASP A 75 -0.35 -0.70 28.50
CA ASP A 75 1.05 -0.61 28.95
C ASP A 75 1.99 0.10 27.95
N THR A 76 1.66 0.07 26.65
CA THR A 76 2.45 0.73 25.60
C THR A 76 1.96 2.14 25.25
N GLY A 77 0.98 2.66 25.99
CA GLY A 77 0.47 4.02 25.90
C GLY A 77 -1.00 4.11 25.46
N PRO A 78 -1.46 5.32 25.10
CA PRO A 78 -2.86 5.56 24.75
C PRO A 78 -3.27 4.84 23.47
N LEU A 79 -4.59 4.67 23.30
CA LEU A 79 -5.19 4.24 22.05
C LEU A 79 -5.06 5.35 21.01
N VAL A 80 -4.59 4.94 19.85
CA VAL A 80 -4.15 5.85 18.80
C VAL A 80 -4.53 5.37 17.40
N TYR A 81 -5.38 4.35 17.35
CA TYR A 81 -5.90 3.75 16.15
C TYR A 81 -7.37 4.13 16.01
N PRO A 82 -7.90 4.34 14.80
CA PRO A 82 -9.32 4.64 14.64
C PRO A 82 -10.20 3.45 15.04
N ALA A 83 -11.51 3.69 15.10
CA ALA A 83 -12.45 2.77 15.75
C ALA A 83 -12.48 1.36 15.17
N GLY A 84 -12.11 1.18 13.89
CA GLY A 84 -12.02 -0.14 13.25
C GLY A 84 -11.10 -1.10 14.01
N PHE A 85 -10.01 -0.59 14.59
CA PHE A 85 -9.13 -1.38 15.46
C PHE A 85 -9.87 -2.00 16.64
N LEU A 86 -10.66 -1.20 17.37
CA LEU A 86 -11.39 -1.67 18.55
C LEU A 86 -12.36 -2.79 18.19
N TYR A 87 -13.13 -2.63 17.10
CA TYR A 87 -14.07 -3.68 16.68
C TYR A 87 -13.38 -4.99 16.29
N ILE A 88 -12.29 -4.92 15.51
CA ILE A 88 -11.54 -6.12 15.11
C ILE A 88 -10.98 -6.82 16.36
N TYR A 89 -10.35 -6.07 17.27
CA TYR A 89 -9.73 -6.66 18.44
C TYR A 89 -10.74 -7.09 19.52
N SER A 90 -11.94 -6.51 19.58
CA SER A 90 -13.05 -7.05 20.37
C SER A 90 -13.50 -8.41 19.85
N VAL A 91 -13.62 -8.59 18.53
CA VAL A 91 -13.95 -9.90 17.93
C VAL A 91 -12.83 -10.90 18.17
N LEU A 92 -11.57 -10.50 18.00
CA LEU A 92 -10.43 -11.36 18.30
C LEU A 92 -10.45 -11.82 19.75
N LYS A 93 -10.60 -10.88 20.69
CA LYS A 93 -10.65 -11.20 22.11
C LYS A 93 -11.79 -12.16 22.45
N PHE A 94 -12.97 -11.96 21.85
CA PHE A 94 -14.11 -12.84 22.03
C PHE A 94 -13.83 -14.27 21.54
N VAL A 95 -13.23 -14.41 20.35
CA VAL A 95 -12.95 -15.73 19.74
C VAL A 95 -11.78 -16.44 20.43
N THR A 96 -10.75 -15.72 20.85
CA THR A 96 -9.54 -16.31 21.45
C THR A 96 -9.60 -16.42 22.97
N GLY A 97 -10.62 -15.84 23.61
CA GLY A 97 -10.63 -15.63 25.06
C GLY A 97 -9.50 -14.73 25.57
N GLY A 98 -8.90 -13.91 24.68
CA GLY A 98 -7.71 -13.10 24.98
C GLY A 98 -6.39 -13.88 25.01
N GLN A 99 -6.40 -15.19 24.69
CA GLN A 99 -5.21 -16.03 24.71
C GLN A 99 -4.33 -15.80 23.48
N VAL A 100 -3.00 -15.83 23.70
CA VAL A 100 -2.00 -15.56 22.67
C VAL A 100 -1.96 -16.65 21.61
N TYR A 101 -1.95 -17.94 22.00
CA TYR A 101 -1.79 -19.03 21.03
C TYR A 101 -2.91 -19.08 19.97
N PRO A 102 -4.22 -19.04 20.34
CA PRO A 102 -5.29 -18.93 19.35
C PRO A 102 -5.17 -17.66 18.49
N ALA A 103 -4.72 -16.55 19.05
CA ALA A 103 -4.46 -15.34 18.28
C ALA A 103 -3.32 -15.53 17.26
N GLN A 104 -2.23 -16.20 17.62
CA GLN A 104 -1.14 -16.53 16.69
C GLN A 104 -1.65 -17.37 15.51
N VAL A 105 -2.56 -18.33 15.75
CA VAL A 105 -3.19 -19.12 14.67
C VAL A 105 -4.02 -18.22 13.74
N ILE A 106 -4.85 -17.32 14.29
CA ILE A 106 -5.64 -16.37 13.48
C ILE A 106 -4.72 -15.44 12.66
N PHE A 107 -3.65 -14.93 13.26
CA PHE A 107 -2.66 -14.10 12.56
C PHE A 107 -1.87 -14.89 11.50
N GLY A 108 -1.63 -16.19 11.73
CA GLY A 108 -1.05 -17.08 10.74
C GLY A 108 -1.96 -17.25 9.52
N ILE A 109 -3.26 -17.47 9.74
CA ILE A 109 -4.26 -17.51 8.66
C ILE A 109 -4.31 -16.16 7.93
N LEU A 110 -4.33 -15.05 8.68
CA LEU A 110 -4.32 -13.70 8.12
C LEU A 110 -3.09 -13.44 7.23
N TYR A 111 -1.92 -13.92 7.66
CA TYR A 111 -0.68 -13.83 6.88
C TYR A 111 -0.80 -14.58 5.55
N ILE A 112 -1.29 -15.83 5.57
CA ILE A 112 -1.46 -16.63 4.35
C ILE A 112 -2.49 -16.00 3.40
N ILE A 113 -3.60 -15.48 3.94
CA ILE A 113 -4.58 -14.72 3.15
C ILE A 113 -3.93 -13.51 2.49
N ASN A 114 -3.14 -12.74 3.25
CA ASN A 114 -2.47 -11.56 2.74
C ASN A 114 -1.49 -11.91 1.60
N ILE A 115 -0.66 -12.94 1.79
CA ILE A 115 0.24 -13.43 0.74
C ILE A 115 -0.55 -13.85 -0.50
N ALA A 116 -1.65 -14.60 -0.34
CA ALA A 116 -2.49 -15.04 -1.46
C ALA A 116 -3.06 -13.84 -2.25
N VAL A 117 -3.53 -12.80 -1.56
CA VAL A 117 -4.04 -11.57 -2.18
C VAL A 117 -2.92 -10.83 -2.93
N VAL A 118 -1.72 -10.73 -2.37
CA VAL A 118 -0.57 -10.08 -3.04
C VAL A 118 -0.10 -10.89 -4.25
N MET A 119 -0.06 -12.22 -4.15
CA MET A 119 0.25 -13.10 -5.29
C MET A 119 -0.82 -12.98 -6.39
N PHE A 120 -2.09 -12.79 -6.04
CA PHE A 120 -3.15 -12.47 -7.01
C PHE A 120 -2.89 -11.14 -7.72
N VAL A 121 -2.54 -10.08 -6.98
CA VAL A 121 -2.14 -8.78 -7.54
C VAL A 121 -0.98 -8.97 -8.53
N TYR A 122 0.07 -9.70 -8.14
CA TYR A 122 1.24 -9.94 -8.99
C TYR A 122 0.86 -10.71 -10.26
N SER A 123 0.04 -11.76 -10.12
CA SER A 123 -0.46 -12.55 -11.25
C SER A 123 -1.26 -11.68 -12.23
N LYS A 124 -2.10 -10.77 -11.73
CA LYS A 124 -2.92 -9.89 -12.58
C LYS A 124 -2.13 -8.86 -13.38
N THR A 125 -0.91 -8.54 -12.95
CA THR A 125 -0.02 -7.59 -13.64
C THR A 125 0.90 -8.24 -14.66
N GLU A 126 1.10 -9.57 -14.59
CA GLU A 126 2.00 -10.35 -15.44
C GLU A 126 3.46 -9.86 -15.51
N MET A 127 3.88 -8.97 -14.60
CA MET A 127 5.21 -8.33 -14.61
C MET A 127 6.34 -9.20 -14.08
N LEU A 128 6.04 -10.04 -13.10
CA LEU A 128 7.04 -10.81 -12.38
C LEU A 128 7.17 -12.23 -12.95
N PRO A 129 8.40 -12.78 -13.02
CA PRO A 129 8.60 -14.19 -13.28
C PRO A 129 8.01 -15.02 -12.14
N TRP A 130 7.63 -16.27 -12.43
CA TRP A 130 6.95 -17.14 -11.46
C TRP A 130 7.74 -17.29 -10.15
N TRP A 131 9.08 -17.41 -10.22
CA TRP A 131 9.92 -17.61 -9.04
C TRP A 131 10.01 -16.37 -8.13
N ALA A 132 9.73 -15.16 -8.64
CA ALA A 132 9.78 -13.94 -7.83
C ALA A 132 8.68 -13.88 -6.77
N PHE A 133 7.65 -14.74 -6.89
CA PHE A 133 6.63 -14.94 -5.87
C PHE A 133 7.25 -15.46 -4.55
N SER A 134 8.35 -16.21 -4.63
CA SER A 134 9.07 -16.68 -3.44
C SER A 134 9.58 -15.54 -2.58
N LEU A 135 9.92 -14.38 -3.18
CA LEU A 135 10.42 -13.22 -2.43
C LEU A 135 9.42 -12.73 -1.37
N LEU A 136 8.12 -12.95 -1.58
CA LEU A 136 7.07 -12.61 -0.61
C LEU A 136 7.12 -13.46 0.67
N CYS A 137 7.69 -14.66 0.59
CA CYS A 137 7.76 -15.63 1.69
C CYS A 137 9.14 -15.64 2.40
N LEU A 138 10.13 -14.87 1.94
CA LEU A 138 11.49 -14.96 2.49
C LEU A 138 11.73 -14.07 3.73
N SER A 139 10.84 -13.14 4.04
CA SER A 139 11.13 -12.18 5.12
C SER A 139 10.88 -12.76 6.50
N ARG A 140 11.97 -12.98 7.25
CA ARG A 140 11.92 -13.33 8.68
C ARG A 140 11.14 -12.29 9.48
N ARG A 141 11.33 -11.01 9.16
CA ARG A 141 10.72 -9.92 9.92
C ARG A 141 9.20 -9.88 9.72
N VAL A 142 8.73 -10.08 8.50
CA VAL A 142 7.29 -10.05 8.20
C VAL A 142 6.57 -11.21 8.89
N HIS A 143 7.12 -12.42 8.86
CA HIS A 143 6.62 -13.53 9.68
C HIS A 143 6.52 -13.09 11.15
N SER A 144 7.61 -12.55 11.69
CA SER A 144 7.64 -12.16 13.09
C SER A 144 6.66 -11.02 13.44
N ILE A 145 6.37 -10.10 12.51
CA ILE A 145 5.35 -9.04 12.68
C ILE A 145 3.95 -9.65 12.81
N PHE A 146 3.60 -10.61 11.93
CA PHE A 146 2.29 -11.25 11.95
C PHE A 146 2.14 -12.20 13.14
N ILE A 147 2.98 -13.23 13.23
CA ILE A 147 2.70 -14.40 14.09
C ILE A 147 3.44 -14.39 15.43
N LEU A 148 4.46 -13.55 15.62
CA LEU A 148 5.20 -13.47 16.89
C LEU A 148 4.98 -12.17 17.67
N ARG A 149 4.38 -11.15 17.05
CA ARG A 149 4.12 -9.84 17.66
C ARG A 149 2.66 -9.39 17.59
N LEU A 150 1.85 -10.00 16.71
CA LEU A 150 0.41 -9.76 16.60
C LEU A 150 0.04 -8.28 16.36
N PHE A 151 0.84 -7.59 15.56
CA PHE A 151 0.66 -6.16 15.33
C PHE A 151 -0.59 -5.84 14.51
N ASN A 152 -1.28 -4.75 14.88
CA ASN A 152 -2.46 -4.27 14.16
C ASN A 152 -2.21 -3.95 12.68
N ASP A 153 -0.95 -3.61 12.33
CA ASP A 153 -0.50 -3.40 10.96
C ASP A 153 -0.91 -4.54 10.01
N CYS A 154 -1.00 -5.77 10.51
CA CYS A 154 -1.36 -6.95 9.73
C CYS A 154 -2.77 -6.84 9.16
N PHE A 155 -3.77 -6.44 9.97
CA PHE A 155 -5.15 -6.27 9.50
C PHE A 155 -5.26 -5.10 8.52
N ALA A 156 -4.64 -3.96 8.85
CA ALA A 156 -4.67 -2.78 7.99
C ALA A 156 -4.08 -3.09 6.60
N MET A 157 -2.92 -3.75 6.54
CA MET A 157 -2.26 -4.07 5.28
C MET A 157 -3.01 -5.15 4.49
N THR A 158 -3.60 -6.16 5.13
CA THR A 158 -4.43 -7.16 4.43
C THR A 158 -5.66 -6.52 3.78
N LEU A 159 -6.36 -5.65 4.50
CA LEU A 159 -7.51 -4.92 3.96
C LEU A 159 -7.09 -4.00 2.80
N LEU A 160 -5.97 -3.31 2.92
CA LEU A 160 -5.42 -2.49 1.85
C LEU A 160 -5.06 -3.32 0.59
N HIS A 161 -4.39 -4.47 0.73
CA HIS A 161 -4.09 -5.31 -0.43
C HIS A 161 -5.36 -5.90 -1.05
N ALA A 162 -6.37 -6.23 -0.25
CA ALA A 162 -7.68 -6.65 -0.75
C ALA A 162 -8.36 -5.52 -1.54
N SER A 163 -8.29 -4.28 -1.05
CA SER A 163 -8.73 -3.09 -1.78
C SER A 163 -8.01 -2.96 -3.13
N LEU A 164 -6.67 -3.08 -3.16
CA LEU A 164 -5.90 -3.04 -4.40
C LEU A 164 -6.32 -4.15 -5.38
N ALA A 165 -6.52 -5.37 -4.89
CA ALA A 165 -7.01 -6.48 -5.72
C ALA A 165 -8.38 -6.18 -6.34
N LEU A 166 -9.28 -5.52 -5.60
CA LEU A 166 -10.58 -5.08 -6.10
C LEU A 166 -10.46 -3.94 -7.12
N VAL A 167 -9.53 -3.00 -6.94
CA VAL A 167 -9.22 -1.96 -7.94
C VAL A 167 -8.77 -2.61 -9.26
N LEU A 168 -7.90 -3.62 -9.20
CA LEU A 168 -7.46 -4.38 -10.39
C LEU A 168 -8.58 -5.19 -11.06
N CYS A 169 -9.69 -5.42 -10.34
CA CYS A 169 -10.90 -6.03 -10.86
C CYS A 169 -11.97 -5.00 -11.25
N GLU A 170 -11.62 -3.71 -11.30
CA GLU A 170 -12.49 -2.59 -11.68
C GLU A 170 -13.70 -2.39 -10.73
N LYS A 171 -13.65 -2.99 -9.53
CA LYS A 171 -14.69 -2.85 -8.49
C LYS A 171 -14.44 -1.64 -7.60
N TRP A 172 -14.35 -0.44 -8.19
CA TRP A 172 -13.89 0.79 -7.54
C TRP A 172 -14.64 1.18 -6.26
N HIS A 173 -15.97 1.11 -6.25
CA HIS A 173 -16.78 1.47 -5.07
C HIS A 173 -16.49 0.53 -3.89
N LEU A 174 -16.52 -0.78 -4.13
CA LEU A 174 -16.22 -1.78 -3.10
C LEU A 174 -14.76 -1.67 -2.64
N ALA A 175 -13.83 -1.45 -3.59
CA ALA A 175 -12.42 -1.24 -3.27
C ALA A 175 -12.24 -0.07 -2.30
N LEU A 176 -12.95 1.04 -2.51
CA LEU A 176 -12.82 2.22 -1.64
C LEU A 176 -13.54 2.06 -0.28
N VAL A 177 -14.62 1.29 -0.22
CA VAL A 177 -15.23 0.85 1.05
C VAL A 177 -14.22 0.05 1.87
N ILE A 178 -13.55 -0.94 1.25
CA ILE A 178 -12.52 -1.74 1.92
C ILE A 178 -11.26 -0.91 2.25
N PHE A 179 -10.88 0.04 1.40
CA PHE A 179 -9.80 0.99 1.68
C PHE A 179 -10.10 1.83 2.93
N SER A 180 -11.33 2.33 3.04
CA SER A 180 -11.77 3.07 4.22
C SER A 180 -11.78 2.19 5.47
N ALA A 181 -12.22 0.93 5.36
CA ALA A 181 -12.10 -0.02 6.46
C ALA A 181 -10.62 -0.25 6.87
N ALA A 182 -9.67 -0.26 5.92
CA ALA A 182 -8.25 -0.35 6.24
C ALA A 182 -7.75 0.90 7.00
N VAL A 183 -8.16 2.10 6.55
CA VAL A 183 -7.84 3.37 7.24
C VAL A 183 -8.43 3.40 8.66
N SER A 184 -9.63 2.85 8.87
CA SER A 184 -10.23 2.80 10.21
C SER A 184 -9.51 1.86 11.17
N VAL A 185 -8.64 0.99 10.67
CA VAL A 185 -7.77 0.13 11.47
C VAL A 185 -6.44 0.83 11.75
N LYS A 186 -5.82 1.42 10.71
CA LYS A 186 -4.57 2.17 10.85
C LYS A 186 -4.40 3.21 9.75
N MET A 187 -4.03 4.43 10.15
CA MET A 187 -3.93 5.57 9.24
C MET A 187 -2.78 5.52 8.24
N ASN A 188 -1.78 4.65 8.41
CA ASN A 188 -0.65 4.55 7.49
C ASN A 188 -1.13 4.26 6.05
N VAL A 189 -2.29 3.62 5.91
CA VAL A 189 -2.97 3.37 4.63
C VAL A 189 -3.22 4.65 3.83
N LEU A 190 -3.33 5.82 4.49
CA LEU A 190 -3.47 7.12 3.82
C LEU A 190 -2.28 7.48 2.91
N LEU A 191 -1.12 6.84 3.04
CA LEU A 191 -0.01 6.98 2.09
C LEU A 191 -0.40 6.55 0.66
N TYR A 192 -1.40 5.67 0.52
CA TYR A 192 -1.96 5.26 -0.76
C TYR A 192 -3.11 6.15 -1.24
N ALA A 193 -3.60 7.11 -0.44
CA ALA A 193 -4.76 7.92 -0.80
C ALA A 193 -4.49 8.85 -2.01
N PRO A 194 -3.37 9.61 -2.09
CA PRO A 194 -3.06 10.42 -3.27
C PRO A 194 -2.97 9.63 -4.59
N PRO A 195 -2.21 8.51 -4.69
CA PRO A 195 -2.17 7.72 -5.92
C PRO A 195 -3.52 7.07 -6.25
N LEU A 196 -4.26 6.59 -5.25
CA LEU A 196 -5.60 6.02 -5.45
C LEU A 196 -6.56 7.06 -6.03
N PHE A 197 -6.59 8.27 -5.48
CA PHE A 197 -7.44 9.35 -5.96
C PHE A 197 -7.13 9.73 -7.41
N LEU A 198 -5.84 9.80 -7.78
CA LEU A 198 -5.44 10.03 -9.17
C LEU A 198 -5.96 8.94 -10.10
N LEU A 199 -5.83 7.67 -9.71
CA LEU A 199 -6.33 6.53 -10.50
C LEU A 199 -7.86 6.56 -10.64
N MET A 200 -8.58 6.92 -9.58
CA MET A 200 -10.04 7.10 -9.63
C MET A 200 -10.46 8.20 -10.61
N LEU A 201 -9.75 9.34 -10.62
CA LEU A 201 -10.02 10.42 -11.58
C LEU A 201 -9.80 9.97 -13.02
N LYS A 202 -8.87 9.04 -13.25
CA LYS A 202 -8.60 8.45 -14.57
C LYS A 202 -9.64 7.40 -14.98
N SER A 203 -10.15 6.61 -14.04
CA SER A 203 -11.01 5.45 -14.33
C SER A 203 -12.51 5.75 -14.26
N MET A 204 -12.93 6.75 -13.48
CA MET A 204 -14.35 7.05 -13.21
C MET A 204 -14.69 8.49 -13.56
N ASN A 205 -15.96 8.75 -13.86
CA ASN A 205 -16.49 10.12 -13.94
C ASN A 205 -16.56 10.78 -12.55
N LEU A 206 -16.71 12.11 -12.51
CA LEU A 206 -16.73 12.86 -11.25
C LEU A 206 -17.83 12.39 -10.30
N ARG A 207 -19.04 12.10 -10.83
CA ARG A 207 -20.15 11.54 -10.03
C ARG A 207 -19.79 10.21 -9.39
N GLY A 208 -19.13 9.31 -10.13
CA GLY A 208 -18.65 8.03 -9.64
C GLY A 208 -17.56 8.18 -8.57
N VAL A 209 -16.63 9.12 -8.76
CA VAL A 209 -15.60 9.46 -7.76
C VAL A 209 -16.26 9.97 -6.47
N LEU A 210 -17.19 10.91 -6.56
CA LEU A 210 -17.92 11.47 -5.42
C LEU A 210 -18.76 10.40 -4.70
N SER A 211 -19.46 9.55 -5.46
CA SER A 211 -20.23 8.41 -4.92
C SER A 211 -19.35 7.43 -4.14
N ALA A 212 -18.20 7.06 -4.72
CA ALA A 212 -17.26 6.18 -4.04
C ALA A 212 -16.70 6.84 -2.77
N LEU A 213 -16.28 8.11 -2.83
CA LEU A 213 -15.78 8.87 -1.68
C LEU A 213 -16.84 9.00 -0.58
N PHE A 214 -18.11 9.19 -0.94
CA PHE A 214 -19.22 9.18 0.00
C PHE A 214 -19.35 7.83 0.71
N GLY A 215 -19.28 6.72 -0.03
CA GLY A 215 -19.25 5.38 0.58
C GLY A 215 -18.07 5.18 1.54
N ALA A 216 -16.90 5.70 1.20
CA ALA A 216 -15.72 5.69 2.06
C ALA A 216 -15.93 6.48 3.36
N ALA A 217 -16.50 7.69 3.25
CA ALA A 217 -16.81 8.55 4.38
C ALA A 217 -17.86 7.92 5.30
N LEU A 218 -18.88 7.27 4.72
CA LEU A 218 -19.91 6.57 5.48
C LEU A 218 -19.31 5.48 6.38
N VAL A 219 -18.33 4.71 5.90
CA VAL A 219 -17.62 3.72 6.72
C VAL A 219 -16.96 4.36 7.93
N GLN A 220 -16.27 5.51 7.77
CA GLN A 220 -15.63 6.20 8.89
C GLN A 220 -16.65 6.73 9.91
N VAL A 221 -17.75 7.30 9.42
CA VAL A 221 -18.83 7.82 10.28
C VAL A 221 -19.49 6.69 11.06
N VAL A 222 -19.85 5.58 10.39
CA VAL A 222 -20.52 4.44 11.02
C VAL A 222 -19.65 3.79 12.09
N LEU A 223 -18.38 3.50 11.78
CA LEU A 223 -17.46 2.92 12.75
C LEU A 223 -17.11 3.91 13.87
N GLY A 224 -16.98 5.20 13.56
CA GLY A 224 -16.70 6.22 14.57
C GLY A 224 -17.91 6.65 15.39
N LEU A 225 -19.13 6.25 15.02
CA LEU A 225 -20.37 6.85 15.50
C LEU A 225 -20.50 6.93 17.03
N PRO A 226 -20.22 5.86 17.81
CA PRO A 226 -20.35 5.92 19.26
C PRO A 226 -19.44 6.98 19.91
N PHE A 227 -18.25 7.16 19.35
CA PHE A 227 -17.24 8.09 19.82
C PHE A 227 -17.51 9.52 19.32
N LEU A 228 -17.98 9.67 18.08
CA LEU A 228 -18.36 10.95 17.50
C LEU A 228 -19.56 11.58 18.21
N LEU A 229 -20.51 10.78 18.67
CA LEU A 229 -21.67 11.26 19.44
C LEU A 229 -21.32 11.62 20.88
N SER A 230 -20.35 10.94 21.50
CA SER A 230 -20.03 11.11 22.92
C SER A 230 -18.85 12.06 23.16
N HIS A 231 -17.74 11.86 22.44
CA HIS A 231 -16.46 12.58 22.63
C HIS A 231 -15.75 12.85 21.28
N PRO A 232 -16.34 13.65 20.37
CA PRO A 232 -15.84 13.81 18.99
C PRO A 232 -14.40 14.36 18.93
N VAL A 233 -14.09 15.36 19.77
CA VAL A 233 -12.75 15.97 19.81
C VAL A 233 -11.69 14.97 20.28
N SER A 234 -12.00 14.20 21.33
CA SER A 234 -11.12 13.16 21.86
C SER A 234 -10.86 12.08 20.81
N TYR A 235 -11.92 11.60 20.15
CA TYR A 235 -11.81 10.61 19.08
C TYR A 235 -10.92 11.11 17.93
N ILE A 236 -11.27 12.25 17.32
CA ILE A 236 -10.56 12.74 16.13
C ILE A 236 -9.09 13.06 16.46
N SER A 237 -8.83 13.73 17.58
CA SER A 237 -7.46 14.15 17.94
C SER A 237 -6.53 12.98 18.30
N ARG A 238 -7.07 11.86 18.82
CA ARG A 238 -6.26 10.67 19.16
C ARG A 238 -6.19 9.64 18.04
N ALA A 239 -7.34 9.30 17.45
CA ALA A 239 -7.42 8.35 16.33
C ALA A 239 -6.68 8.86 15.10
N PHE A 240 -6.74 10.17 14.84
CA PHE A 240 -6.15 10.82 13.67
C PHE A 240 -4.96 11.75 14.00
N ASN A 241 -4.09 11.34 14.93
CA ASN A 241 -2.99 12.18 15.42
C ASN A 241 -1.78 12.23 14.46
N LEU A 242 -1.79 13.21 13.55
CA LEU A 242 -0.67 13.50 12.65
C LEU A 242 0.54 14.17 13.35
N GLY A 243 0.36 14.67 14.57
CA GLY A 243 1.39 15.35 15.34
C GLY A 243 2.29 14.41 16.15
N ARG A 244 1.98 13.10 16.19
CA ARG A 244 2.74 12.16 17.02
C ARG A 244 4.21 12.11 16.62
N VAL A 245 5.06 12.19 17.64
CA VAL A 245 6.49 11.93 17.54
C VAL A 245 6.74 10.53 18.09
N PHE A 246 7.23 9.66 17.22
CA PHE A 246 7.67 8.33 17.63
C PHE A 246 9.07 8.40 18.25
N ILE A 247 9.33 7.52 19.22
CA ILE A 247 10.59 7.48 19.97
C ILE A 247 11.75 7.16 19.01
N TYR A 248 12.75 8.04 19.00
CA TYR A 248 13.90 7.93 18.09
C TYR A 248 14.64 6.59 18.22
N PHE A 249 14.71 6.02 19.43
CA PHE A 249 15.34 4.71 19.70
C PHE A 249 14.88 3.60 18.74
N TRP A 250 13.58 3.52 18.45
CA TRP A 250 12.99 2.44 17.64
C TRP A 250 13.00 2.69 16.14
N SER A 251 13.47 3.87 15.69
CA SER A 251 13.44 4.23 14.27
C SER A 251 14.52 3.49 13.46
N VAL A 252 14.15 2.89 12.34
CA VAL A 252 15.10 2.20 11.44
C VAL A 252 15.72 3.19 10.45
N ASN A 253 14.96 4.19 10.01
CA ASN A 253 15.42 5.23 9.10
C ASN A 253 15.86 6.50 9.84
N PHE A 254 16.62 7.35 9.15
CA PHE A 254 17.17 8.61 9.67
C PHE A 254 17.95 8.51 10.99
N LYS A 255 18.50 7.34 11.37
CA LYS A 255 19.39 7.21 12.55
C LYS A 255 20.73 7.91 12.39
N PHE A 256 21.08 8.30 11.17
CA PHE A 256 22.23 9.15 10.87
C PHE A 256 21.93 10.64 11.13
N VAL A 257 20.68 11.02 11.37
CA VAL A 257 20.27 12.39 11.70
C VAL A 257 20.28 12.56 13.23
N PRO A 258 20.93 13.59 13.80
CA PRO A 258 20.90 13.83 15.24
C PRO A 258 19.48 13.89 15.80
N GLU A 259 19.26 13.31 16.98
CA GLU A 259 17.93 13.18 17.59
C GLU A 259 17.20 14.53 17.73
N ALA A 260 17.92 15.59 18.13
CA ALA A 260 17.38 16.95 18.25
C ALA A 260 16.78 17.48 16.93
N ILE A 261 17.38 17.12 15.79
CA ILE A 261 16.86 17.47 14.46
C ILE A 261 15.70 16.54 14.11
N PHE A 262 15.86 15.24 14.35
CA PHE A 262 14.86 14.22 14.05
C PHE A 262 13.51 14.53 14.70
N VAL A 263 13.46 14.89 15.98
CA VAL A 263 12.19 15.18 16.69
C VAL A 263 11.59 16.53 16.33
N SER A 264 12.36 17.41 15.66
CA SER A 264 11.96 18.78 15.37
C SER A 264 10.75 18.88 14.41
N LYS A 265 9.89 19.87 14.65
CA LYS A 265 8.77 20.18 13.74
C LYS A 265 9.25 20.64 12.36
N LYS A 266 10.38 21.38 12.30
CA LYS A 266 10.98 21.85 11.04
C LYS A 266 11.35 20.68 10.14
N PHE A 267 11.99 19.64 10.69
CA PHE A 267 12.34 18.45 9.93
C PHE A 267 11.10 17.68 9.45
N ALA A 268 10.09 17.51 10.31
CA ALA A 268 8.82 16.88 9.93
C ALA A 268 8.11 17.63 8.79
N SER A 269 8.00 18.95 8.87
CA SER A 269 7.39 19.79 7.82
C SER A 269 8.20 19.76 6.52
N PHE A 270 9.54 19.75 6.60
CA PHE A 270 10.40 19.60 5.43
C PHE A 270 10.15 18.26 4.72
N LEU A 271 10.14 17.16 5.45
CA LEU A 271 9.86 15.83 4.89
C LEU A 271 8.46 15.74 4.27
N LEU A 272 7.45 16.37 4.88
CA LEU A 272 6.11 16.45 4.30
C LEU A 272 6.10 17.24 3.00
N PHE A 273 6.80 18.37 2.93
CA PHE A 273 6.93 19.15 1.69
C PHE A 273 7.60 18.32 0.59
N VAL A 274 8.72 17.65 0.92
CA VAL A 274 9.42 16.77 -0.03
C VAL A 274 8.50 15.63 -0.51
N HIS A 275 7.73 15.03 0.38
CA HIS A 275 6.75 14.00 0.02
C HIS A 275 5.72 14.49 -1.01
N LEU A 276 5.07 15.63 -0.72
CA LEU A 276 4.06 16.21 -1.61
C LEU A 276 4.67 16.65 -2.95
N ALA A 277 5.87 17.23 -2.94
CA ALA A 277 6.60 17.61 -4.14
C ALA A 277 6.93 16.39 -5.02
N LEU A 278 7.45 15.31 -4.42
CA LEU A 278 7.74 14.07 -5.14
C LEU A 278 6.48 13.43 -5.73
N LEU A 279 5.37 13.38 -4.98
CA LEU A 279 4.09 12.90 -5.50
C LEU A 279 3.62 13.74 -6.68
N ALA A 280 3.66 15.08 -6.58
CA ALA A 280 3.27 15.97 -7.68
C ALA A 280 4.17 15.81 -8.92
N LEU A 281 5.49 15.64 -8.72
CA LEU A 281 6.45 15.40 -9.80
C LEU A 281 6.21 14.05 -10.49
N PHE A 282 6.02 12.97 -9.74
CA PHE A 282 5.68 11.66 -10.29
C PHE A 282 4.34 11.70 -11.01
N ALA A 283 3.31 12.31 -10.41
CA ALA A 283 2.02 12.48 -11.05
C ALA A 283 2.14 13.25 -12.38
N HIS A 284 2.85 14.38 -12.39
CA HIS A 284 2.96 15.23 -13.57
C HIS A 284 3.86 14.65 -14.67
N LYS A 285 5.05 14.14 -14.34
CA LYS A 285 6.04 13.70 -15.34
C LYS A 285 5.93 12.23 -15.71
N ARG A 286 5.30 11.40 -14.89
CA ARG A 286 5.31 9.93 -15.03
C ARG A 286 3.90 9.38 -15.19
N TRP A 287 3.04 9.57 -14.21
CA TRP A 287 1.73 8.92 -14.18
C TRP A 287 0.71 9.55 -15.14
N CYS A 288 0.80 10.87 -15.37
CA CYS A 288 -0.05 11.61 -16.32
C CYS A 288 0.70 12.04 -17.59
N LYS A 289 1.84 11.41 -17.93
CA LYS A 289 2.67 11.84 -19.07
C LYS A 289 1.91 11.81 -20.39
N HIS A 290 1.10 10.77 -20.62
CA HIS A 290 0.35 10.58 -21.86
C HIS A 290 -0.85 11.53 -21.99
N GLU A 291 -1.26 12.14 -20.88
CA GLU A 291 -2.35 13.10 -20.78
C GLU A 291 -1.84 14.56 -20.80
N GLY A 292 -0.59 14.80 -21.19
CA GLY A 292 0.04 16.12 -21.20
C GLY A 292 0.53 16.61 -19.82
N GLY A 293 0.52 15.74 -18.82
CA GLY A 293 0.89 16.01 -17.44
C GLY A 293 -0.31 16.27 -16.54
N LEU A 294 -0.06 16.35 -15.23
CA LEU A 294 -1.11 16.41 -14.20
C LEU A 294 -2.06 17.60 -14.39
N LEU A 295 -1.54 18.79 -14.71
CA LEU A 295 -2.36 20.00 -14.84
C LEU A 295 -3.27 19.92 -16.07
N CYS A 296 -2.74 19.50 -17.23
CA CYS A 296 -3.54 19.29 -18.43
C CYS A 296 -4.60 18.21 -18.22
N PHE A 297 -4.24 17.13 -17.52
CA PHE A 297 -5.18 16.10 -17.12
C PHE A 297 -6.30 16.66 -16.22
N LEU A 298 -5.98 17.36 -15.13
CA LEU A 298 -7.00 17.91 -14.23
C LEU A 298 -7.91 18.93 -14.93
N HIS A 299 -7.34 19.76 -15.80
CA HIS A 299 -8.11 20.72 -16.60
C HIS A 299 -9.10 20.00 -17.53
N SER A 300 -8.66 18.95 -18.25
CA SER A 300 -9.56 18.19 -19.13
C SER A 300 -10.69 17.50 -18.36
N ARG A 301 -10.44 17.07 -17.12
CA ARG A 301 -11.47 16.51 -16.24
C ARG A 301 -12.48 17.57 -15.78
N TYR A 302 -12.05 18.79 -15.52
CA TYR A 302 -12.94 19.89 -15.11
C TYR A 302 -13.79 20.40 -16.28
N SER A 303 -13.18 20.69 -17.43
CA SER A 303 -13.90 21.20 -18.61
C SER A 303 -14.94 20.21 -19.16
N CYS A 304 -14.75 18.91 -18.98
CA CYS A 304 -15.75 17.89 -19.34
C CYS A 304 -17.03 18.00 -18.49
N VAL A 305 -16.94 18.52 -17.25
CA VAL A 305 -18.11 18.74 -16.38
C VAL A 305 -18.93 19.93 -16.87
N GLU A 306 -18.29 21.03 -17.27
CA GLU A 306 -18.98 22.24 -17.74
C GLU A 306 -19.77 22.02 -19.05
N VAL A 307 -19.30 21.15 -19.94
CA VAL A 307 -19.98 20.86 -21.21
C VAL A 307 -21.26 20.04 -21.01
N ASN A 308 -21.37 19.28 -19.92
CA ASN A 308 -22.54 18.44 -19.64
C ASN A 308 -23.71 19.20 -18.97
N ASP A 309 -23.50 20.43 -18.48
CA ASP A 309 -24.49 21.23 -17.74
C ASP A 309 -25.16 22.36 -18.57
N GLY A 310 -25.10 22.28 -19.90
CA GLY A 310 -26.02 22.98 -20.79
C GLY A 310 -25.52 24.32 -21.34
N PHE A 311 -25.11 24.31 -22.62
CA PHE A 311 -25.41 25.31 -23.66
C PHE A 311 -24.70 24.88 -24.96
N PRO A 312 -25.38 24.70 -26.11
CA PRO A 312 -24.69 24.41 -27.36
C PRO A 312 -24.06 25.70 -27.89
N ARG A 313 -22.75 25.89 -27.67
CA ARG A 313 -22.01 26.96 -28.36
C ARG A 313 -21.59 26.47 -29.74
N SER A 314 -22.33 26.96 -30.74
CA SER A 314 -21.90 27.00 -32.14
C SER A 314 -20.72 27.98 -32.26
N PHE A 315 -19.52 27.49 -32.60
CA PHE A 315 -18.69 27.95 -33.73
C PHE A 315 -17.22 27.48 -33.64
N SER A 316 -16.81 26.80 -34.72
CA SER A 316 -15.50 26.78 -35.41
C SER A 316 -14.19 26.38 -34.71
N ASN A 317 -13.57 25.36 -35.34
CA ASN A 317 -12.13 25.09 -35.48
C ASN A 317 -11.29 24.78 -34.24
N THR A 318 -11.44 23.56 -33.73
CA THR A 318 -10.34 22.81 -33.10
C THR A 318 -10.48 21.32 -33.39
N GLN A 319 -9.97 20.89 -34.55
CA GLN A 319 -9.81 19.46 -34.92
C GLN A 319 -8.81 18.70 -34.01
N PHE A 320 -8.32 19.29 -32.91
CA PHE A 320 -7.40 18.66 -31.96
C PHE A 320 -8.03 18.24 -30.61
N LEU A 321 -9.31 18.54 -30.37
CA LEU A 321 -9.96 18.30 -29.06
C LEU A 321 -11.08 17.25 -29.09
N ALA A 322 -11.28 16.56 -30.21
CA ALA A 322 -12.22 15.45 -30.34
C ALA A 322 -11.48 14.10 -30.27
N HIS A 323 -10.67 13.88 -29.24
CA HIS A 323 -10.29 12.51 -28.90
C HIS A 323 -11.35 11.95 -27.96
N ASP A 324 -12.35 11.32 -28.58
CA ASP A 324 -13.28 10.32 -28.04
C ASP A 324 -13.08 10.02 -26.54
N SER A 325 -13.83 10.71 -25.69
CA SER A 325 -13.72 10.62 -24.23
C SER A 325 -14.60 9.51 -23.68
N SER A 326 -14.48 8.31 -24.24
CA SER A 326 -14.89 7.09 -23.57
C SER A 326 -13.91 6.83 -22.42
N PHE A 327 -14.43 6.50 -21.24
CA PHE A 327 -13.58 6.12 -20.12
C PHE A 327 -12.79 4.87 -20.49
N LYS A 328 -11.47 5.03 -20.64
CA LYS A 328 -10.59 3.94 -21.03
C LYS A 328 -10.22 3.09 -19.82
N ILE A 329 -10.26 1.77 -19.99
CA ILE A 329 -9.86 0.81 -18.96
C ILE A 329 -8.36 0.99 -18.70
N LEU A 330 -7.99 1.15 -17.42
CA LEU A 330 -6.60 1.30 -17.02
C LEU A 330 -5.87 -0.04 -17.06
N ASN A 331 -4.62 -0.03 -17.52
CA ASN A 331 -3.75 -1.18 -17.43
C ASN A 331 -3.49 -1.53 -15.95
N LYS A 332 -3.68 -2.80 -15.59
CA LYS A 332 -3.47 -3.35 -14.24
C LYS A 332 -2.06 -3.10 -13.72
N GLU A 333 -1.06 -3.16 -14.60
CA GLU A 333 0.31 -2.81 -14.27
C GLU A 333 0.46 -1.34 -13.85
N HIS A 334 -0.20 -0.43 -14.58
CA HIS A 334 -0.17 1.00 -14.28
C HIS A 334 -0.80 1.26 -12.90
N ILE A 335 -1.95 0.66 -12.61
CA ILE A 335 -2.62 0.75 -11.30
C ILE A 335 -1.68 0.31 -10.17
N ALA A 336 -1.11 -0.89 -10.27
CA ALA A 336 -0.23 -1.43 -9.23
C ALA A 336 1.03 -0.59 -9.05
N THR A 337 1.62 -0.10 -10.16
CA THR A 337 2.81 0.77 -10.14
C THR A 337 2.52 2.08 -9.43
N VAL A 338 1.44 2.77 -9.77
CA VAL A 338 1.06 4.05 -9.16
C VAL A 338 0.80 3.90 -7.66
N MET A 339 0.07 2.85 -7.27
CA MET A 339 -0.22 2.55 -5.86
C MET A 339 1.04 2.25 -5.05
N PHE A 340 1.86 1.29 -5.48
CA PHE A 340 3.07 0.92 -4.75
C PHE A 340 4.13 2.04 -4.76
N ALA A 341 4.31 2.76 -5.88
CA ALA A 341 5.28 3.84 -5.95
C ALA A 341 4.87 5.04 -5.09
N GLY A 342 3.58 5.41 -5.07
CA GLY A 342 3.08 6.49 -4.22
C GLY A 342 3.27 6.21 -2.73
N ASN A 343 2.97 4.98 -2.28
CA ASN A 343 3.28 4.57 -0.91
C ASN A 343 4.80 4.57 -0.64
N PHE A 344 5.61 4.06 -1.57
CA PHE A 344 7.06 4.03 -1.41
C PHE A 344 7.66 5.43 -1.26
N ILE A 345 7.20 6.42 -2.03
CA ILE A 345 7.57 7.84 -1.84
C ILE A 345 7.24 8.30 -0.41
N GLY A 346 6.08 7.88 0.11
CA GLY A 346 5.70 8.07 1.51
C GLY A 346 6.69 7.45 2.51
N ILE A 347 7.11 6.20 2.28
CA ILE A 347 8.10 5.51 3.13
C ILE A 347 9.44 6.24 3.13
N VAL A 348 9.94 6.66 1.98
CA VAL A 348 11.22 7.40 1.88
C VAL A 348 11.17 8.72 2.66
N CYS A 349 10.02 9.38 2.67
CA CYS A 349 9.82 10.66 3.36
C CYS A 349 9.30 10.51 4.79
N ALA A 350 9.01 9.29 5.26
CA ALA A 350 8.45 9.08 6.59
C ALA A 350 9.50 9.43 7.64
N ARG A 351 9.20 10.35 8.56
CA ARG A 351 10.16 10.76 9.59
C ARG A 351 10.64 9.60 10.46
N SER A 352 9.72 8.75 10.92
CA SER A 352 10.07 7.59 11.75
C SER A 352 9.47 6.31 11.20
N LEU A 353 10.31 5.29 11.04
CA LEU A 353 9.93 3.95 10.65
C LEU A 353 10.30 2.96 11.76
N HIS A 354 9.33 2.55 12.56
CA HIS A 354 9.54 1.47 13.52
C HIS A 354 9.52 0.12 12.82
N TYR A 355 10.13 -0.87 13.45
CA TYR A 355 10.27 -2.22 12.92
C TYR A 355 8.98 -2.86 12.39
N GLN A 356 7.81 -2.57 12.97
CA GLN A 356 6.53 -3.07 12.47
C GLN A 356 6.11 -2.45 11.13
N PHE A 357 6.60 -1.26 10.79
CA PHE A 357 6.22 -0.53 9.56
C PHE A 357 6.86 -1.13 8.30
N TYR A 358 7.71 -2.15 8.44
CA TYR A 358 8.22 -2.89 7.28
C TYR A 358 7.08 -3.51 6.45
N SER A 359 6.03 -3.99 7.13
CA SER A 359 4.85 -4.56 6.47
C SER A 359 4.11 -3.56 5.58
N TRP A 360 4.34 -2.25 5.74
CA TRP A 360 3.66 -1.20 4.97
C TRP A 360 4.06 -1.19 3.49
N TYR A 361 5.24 -1.72 3.16
CA TYR A 361 5.75 -1.66 1.79
C TYR A 361 6.53 -2.90 1.32
N PHE A 362 6.87 -3.83 2.23
CA PHE A 362 7.53 -5.09 1.87
C PHE A 362 6.86 -5.79 0.67
N TYR A 363 5.53 -5.92 0.71
CA TYR A 363 4.75 -6.60 -0.33
C TYR A 363 4.74 -5.87 -1.68
N GLY A 364 5.04 -4.56 -1.71
CA GLY A 364 5.21 -3.80 -2.94
C GLY A 364 6.65 -3.83 -3.47
N LEU A 365 7.63 -4.19 -2.64
CA LEU A 365 9.05 -4.06 -2.95
C LEU A 365 9.50 -4.95 -4.13
N PRO A 366 9.17 -6.26 -4.19
CA PRO A 366 9.50 -7.08 -5.36
C PRO A 366 8.89 -6.52 -6.65
N PHE A 367 7.63 -6.08 -6.61
CA PHE A 367 6.97 -5.46 -7.76
C PHE A 367 7.72 -4.21 -8.25
N LEU A 368 8.05 -3.29 -7.35
CA LEU A 368 8.78 -2.06 -7.70
C LEU A 368 10.15 -2.36 -8.28
N LEU A 369 10.87 -3.35 -7.73
CA LEU A 369 12.16 -3.78 -8.26
C LEU A 369 12.08 -4.37 -9.67
N TRP A 370 10.95 -4.97 -10.05
CA TRP A 370 10.73 -5.42 -11.43
C TRP A 370 10.30 -4.31 -12.39
N LYS A 371 9.81 -3.18 -11.85
CA LYS A 371 9.52 -1.98 -12.64
C LYS A 371 10.76 -1.14 -12.96
N VAL A 372 11.82 -1.22 -12.16
CA VAL A 372 13.06 -0.48 -12.44
C VAL A 372 13.91 -1.15 -13.54
N PRO A 373 14.62 -0.37 -14.38
CA PRO A 373 15.42 -0.88 -15.49
C PRO A 373 16.79 -1.43 -15.02
N PHE A 374 16.79 -2.20 -13.93
CA PHE A 374 17.99 -2.82 -13.37
C PHE A 374 18.07 -4.30 -13.75
N PRO A 375 19.28 -4.88 -13.89
CA PRO A 375 19.42 -6.31 -14.12
C PRO A 375 18.97 -7.10 -12.87
N THR A 376 18.48 -8.33 -13.07
CA THR A 376 17.91 -9.16 -11.99
C THR A 376 18.84 -9.34 -10.78
N PRO A 377 20.17 -9.58 -10.93
CA PRO A 377 21.06 -9.66 -9.77
C PRO A 377 21.03 -8.40 -8.90
N LEU A 378 21.01 -7.20 -9.52
CA LEU A 378 20.95 -5.94 -8.79
C LEU A 378 19.61 -5.79 -8.06
N ARG A 379 18.49 -6.19 -8.68
CA ARG A 379 17.17 -6.21 -8.02
C ARG A 379 17.19 -7.06 -6.75
N LEU A 380 17.77 -8.26 -6.82
CA LEU A 380 17.86 -9.18 -5.68
C LEU A 380 18.80 -8.67 -4.60
N ILE A 381 19.93 -8.06 -4.98
CA ILE A 381 20.84 -7.39 -4.03
C ILE A 381 20.10 -6.28 -3.29
N LEU A 382 19.38 -5.40 -4.00
CA LEU A 382 18.63 -4.31 -3.38
C LEU A 382 17.54 -4.85 -2.44
N PHE A 383 16.81 -5.89 -2.84
CA PHE A 383 15.83 -6.56 -1.98
C PHE A 383 16.49 -7.11 -0.70
N GLY A 384 17.61 -7.82 -0.83
CA GLY A 384 18.35 -8.39 0.30
C GLY A 384 18.93 -7.32 1.22
N LEU A 385 19.41 -6.19 0.68
CA LEU A 385 19.93 -5.07 1.47
C LEU A 385 18.82 -4.40 2.28
N VAL A 386 17.61 -4.24 1.72
CA VAL A 386 16.45 -3.77 2.49
C VAL A 386 16.16 -4.76 3.62
N GLU A 387 16.00 -6.05 3.33
CA GLU A 387 15.73 -7.07 4.34
C GLU A 387 16.79 -7.06 5.45
N LEU A 388 18.08 -6.94 5.09
CA LEU A 388 19.19 -6.84 6.03
C LEU A 388 19.02 -5.63 6.97
N CYS A 389 18.84 -4.44 6.41
CA CYS A 389 18.72 -3.20 7.20
C CYS A 389 17.56 -3.27 8.19
N TRP A 390 16.45 -3.89 7.78
CA TRP A 390 15.32 -4.09 8.66
C TRP A 390 15.63 -5.11 9.74
N ASN A 391 16.43 -6.15 9.52
CA ASN A 391 16.75 -7.17 10.53
C ASN A 391 17.86 -6.79 11.53
N ILE A 392 18.62 -5.72 11.30
CA ILE A 392 19.60 -5.20 12.27
C ILE A 392 18.87 -4.54 13.45
N TYR A 393 19.14 -5.00 14.68
CA TYR A 393 18.55 -4.46 15.91
C TYR A 393 19.60 -4.31 17.04
N PRO A 394 19.68 -3.15 17.72
CA PRO A 394 19.06 -1.88 17.34
C PRO A 394 19.65 -1.33 16.03
N SER A 395 18.91 -0.46 15.36
CA SER A 395 19.38 0.21 14.16
C SER A 395 20.50 1.18 14.51
N ASN A 396 21.47 1.33 13.61
CA ASN A 396 22.61 2.21 13.79
C ASN A 396 22.76 3.17 12.60
N LEU A 397 23.75 4.06 12.68
CA LEU A 397 24.03 5.05 11.64
C LEU A 397 24.22 4.40 10.27
N TYR A 398 25.01 3.33 10.20
CA TYR A 398 25.34 2.65 8.94
C TYR A 398 24.15 1.92 8.33
N SER A 399 23.40 1.15 9.13
CA SER A 399 22.22 0.42 8.63
C SER A 399 21.13 1.38 8.14
N SER A 400 20.99 2.52 8.81
CA SER A 400 20.00 3.53 8.45
C SER A 400 20.38 4.35 7.23
N LEU A 401 21.66 4.72 7.11
CA LEU A 401 22.19 5.39 5.92
C LEU A 401 22.12 4.46 4.70
N LEU A 402 22.49 3.19 4.86
CA LEU A 402 22.38 2.18 3.82
C LEU A 402 20.93 2.01 3.34
N LEU A 403 19.97 1.88 4.27
CA LEU A 403 18.55 1.80 3.93
C LEU A 403 18.09 3.02 3.13
N PHE A 404 18.48 4.22 3.57
CA PHE A 404 18.14 5.47 2.90
C PHE A 404 18.72 5.52 1.47
N CYS A 405 20.00 5.18 1.30
CA CYS A 405 20.63 5.14 -0.02
C CYS A 405 19.97 4.11 -0.95
N VAL A 406 19.66 2.91 -0.44
CA VAL A 406 18.95 1.87 -1.21
C VAL A 406 17.56 2.35 -1.63
N HIS A 407 16.83 2.99 -0.72
CA HIS A 407 15.52 3.56 -1.02
C HIS A 407 15.59 4.66 -2.10
N LEU A 408 16.56 5.57 -2.00
CA LEU A 408 16.78 6.60 -3.03
C LEU A 408 17.16 5.99 -4.38
N PHE A 409 17.96 4.93 -4.39
CA PHE A 409 18.38 4.26 -5.62
C PHE A 409 17.20 3.55 -6.31
N ILE A 410 16.32 2.91 -5.54
CA ILE A 410 15.07 2.33 -6.06
C ILE A 410 14.17 3.45 -6.61
N LEU A 411 14.02 4.56 -5.88
CA LEU A 411 13.20 5.69 -6.31
C LEU A 411 13.72 6.33 -7.60
N TRP A 412 15.04 6.47 -7.73
CA TRP A 412 15.71 6.89 -8.95
C TRP A 412 15.44 5.90 -10.10
N GLY A 413 15.56 4.59 -9.84
CA GLY A 413 15.21 3.55 -10.82
C GLY A 413 13.77 3.68 -11.34
N LEU A 414 12.81 3.98 -10.46
CA LEU A 414 11.40 4.19 -10.83
C LEU A 414 11.20 5.46 -11.66
N TRP A 415 12.00 6.48 -11.38
CA TRP A 415 11.99 7.74 -12.13
C TRP A 415 12.51 7.57 -13.56
N VAL A 416 13.59 6.81 -13.76
CA VAL A 416 14.21 6.60 -15.09
C VAL A 416 13.58 5.46 -15.90
N ALA A 417 12.73 4.63 -15.28
CA ALA A 417 12.03 3.57 -15.99
C ALA A 417 11.27 4.10 -17.23
N PRO A 418 11.01 3.31 -18.27
CA PRO A 418 10.15 3.76 -19.37
C PRO A 418 8.73 4.11 -18.88
N CYS A 419 8.13 5.16 -19.43
CA CYS A 419 6.69 5.42 -19.25
C CYS A 419 5.91 4.56 -20.24
N GLU A 420 5.15 3.60 -19.72
CA GLU A 420 4.23 2.79 -20.53
C GLU A 420 2.86 3.48 -20.64
N TYR A 421 2.17 3.25 -21.74
CA TYR A 421 0.83 3.80 -21.98
C TYR A 421 -0.16 3.24 -20.93
N PRO A 422 -0.91 4.11 -20.22
CA PRO A 422 -1.64 3.71 -19.01
C PRO A 422 -2.98 3.00 -19.27
N TYR A 423 -3.45 2.96 -20.51
CA TYR A 423 -4.75 2.40 -20.88
C TYR A 423 -4.60 1.12 -21.68
N VAL A 424 -5.60 0.22 -21.59
CA VAL A 424 -5.70 -0.95 -22.46
C VAL A 424 -5.96 -0.45 -23.89
N VAL A 425 -5.20 -0.98 -24.85
CA VAL A 425 -5.41 -0.70 -26.28
C VAL A 425 -6.45 -1.69 -26.77
N ASP A 426 -7.59 -1.21 -27.26
CA ASP A 426 -8.55 -2.05 -27.95
C ASP A 426 -7.90 -2.51 -29.27
N GLU A 427 -7.61 -3.81 -29.40
CA GLU A 427 -7.26 -4.37 -30.71
C GLU A 427 -8.52 -4.22 -31.58
N PRO A 428 -8.43 -3.58 -32.76
CA PRO A 428 -9.57 -3.51 -33.66
C PRO A 428 -9.96 -4.94 -34.01
N SER A 429 -11.21 -5.30 -33.70
CA SER A 429 -11.80 -6.55 -34.15
C SER A 429 -11.52 -6.69 -35.63
N THR A 430 -10.72 -7.68 -36.03
CA THR A 430 -10.58 -8.09 -37.42
C THR A 430 -12.00 -8.39 -37.93
N ILE A 431 -12.57 -7.42 -38.62
CA ILE A 431 -13.71 -7.62 -39.50
C ILE A 431 -13.18 -8.62 -40.52
N LYS A 432 -13.63 -9.88 -40.39
CA LYS A 432 -13.54 -10.82 -41.49
C LYS A 432 -14.43 -10.23 -42.57
N GLU A 433 -13.83 -9.60 -43.58
CA GLU A 433 -14.50 -9.41 -44.85
C GLU A 433 -14.86 -10.80 -45.38
N GLU A 434 -16.14 -10.96 -45.70
CA GLU A 434 -16.80 -12.20 -46.14
C GLU A 434 -16.19 -12.81 -47.40
#